data_AF-A0A9J6DFK1-F1
#
_entry.id   AF-A0A9J6DFK1-F1
#
_cell.length_a   1.000
_cell.length_b   1.000
_cell.length_c   1.000
_cell.angle_alpha   90.00
_cell.angle_beta   90.00
_cell.angle_gamma   90.00
#
_symmetry.space_group_name_H-M   'P 1'
#
loop_
_entity.id
_entity.type
_entity.pdbx_description
1 polymer ?
#
loop_
_entity_poly.entity_id
_entity_poly.type
_entity_poly.pdbx_seq_one_letter_code
_entity_poly.pdbx_strand_id
1 'polypeptide(L)'
;MCYNVRVQRGFHQETTWVVQRRYSDFDALHNQLQVSGQELPLPPKKLFNKMSREFIAERQQKLQEYLDLVLSEPILSQCLAVKRFLDPNNYSQNFCEAALQHVSMLFRSEDHWEVVDPLPDIGWRFRKQYFMVRRKGDLKDKPRLLMWVPLGPDFYLTVKDLQVALKLLTAIQHPNVLPLCLGCVNESGAALVQEFCPQGSLRDELCQVTLRYISGTEYGSSGCLKVLRVVHVTCGSETKPLEDCKSLLLKCT
;
A
#
# COMPACT_ATOMS: atom_id res chain seq x y z
N MET A 1 -10.47 -23.91 15.57
CA MET A 1 -11.32 -23.92 14.38
C MET A 1 -10.68 -23.05 13.31
N CYS A 2 -10.49 -23.61 12.13
CA CYS A 2 -9.91 -22.92 10.97
C CYS A 2 -10.98 -22.85 9.87
N TYR A 3 -10.93 -21.78 9.09
CA TYR A 3 -11.76 -21.52 7.93
C TYR A 3 -10.87 -21.57 6.70
N ASN A 4 -11.31 -22.29 5.66
CA ASN A 4 -10.66 -22.27 4.36
C ASN A 4 -11.26 -21.13 3.53
N VAL A 5 -10.51 -20.06 3.37
CA VAL A 5 -10.87 -18.95 2.50
C VAL A 5 -10.45 -19.32 1.08
N ARG A 6 -11.38 -19.61 0.18
CA ARG A 6 -11.06 -19.73 -1.25
C ARG A 6 -10.95 -18.34 -1.84
N VAL A 7 -9.82 -18.05 -2.49
CA VAL A 7 -9.53 -16.78 -3.13
C VAL A 7 -9.36 -16.98 -4.61
N GLN A 8 -10.04 -16.17 -5.42
CA GLN A 8 -9.90 -16.14 -6.87
C GLN A 8 -9.51 -14.73 -7.32
N ARG A 9 -8.40 -14.62 -8.06
CA ARG A 9 -7.93 -13.36 -8.65
C ARG A 9 -8.31 -13.28 -10.13
N GLY A 10 -9.07 -12.28 -10.54
CA GLY A 10 -9.52 -12.19 -11.94
C GLY A 10 -10.52 -13.29 -12.32
N PHE A 11 -10.71 -13.49 -13.62
CA PHE A 11 -11.82 -14.30 -14.15
C PHE A 11 -11.47 -15.77 -14.46
N HIS A 12 -10.18 -16.12 -14.48
CA HIS A 12 -9.73 -17.47 -14.79
C HIS A 12 -9.78 -18.37 -13.53
N GLN A 13 -9.97 -19.68 -13.72
CA GLN A 13 -10.03 -20.62 -12.58
C GLN A 13 -8.63 -20.95 -12.03
N GLU A 14 -7.61 -20.89 -12.88
CA GLU A 14 -6.20 -21.18 -12.54
C GLU A 14 -5.60 -20.17 -11.54
N THR A 15 -6.24 -19.02 -11.38
CA THR A 15 -5.86 -17.97 -10.42
C THR A 15 -6.62 -18.12 -9.08
N THR A 16 -6.99 -19.35 -8.73
CA THR A 16 -7.69 -19.69 -7.49
C THR A 16 -6.77 -20.44 -6.54
N TRP A 17 -6.75 -20.04 -5.26
CA TRP A 17 -6.07 -20.76 -4.19
C TRP A 17 -6.91 -20.79 -2.92
N VAL A 18 -6.46 -21.53 -1.91
CA VAL A 18 -7.12 -21.63 -0.61
C VAL A 18 -6.15 -21.22 0.49
N VAL A 19 -6.63 -20.40 1.42
CA VAL A 19 -5.88 -19.96 2.58
C VAL A 19 -6.60 -20.34 3.86
N GLN A 20 -5.89 -20.95 4.80
CA GLN A 20 -6.44 -21.28 6.11
C GLN A 20 -6.31 -20.10 7.07
N ARG A 21 -7.43 -19.74 7.71
CA ARG A 21 -7.51 -18.63 8.68
C ARG A 21 -8.31 -19.03 9.90
N ARG A 22 -7.82 -18.68 11.08
CA ARG A 22 -8.56 -18.78 12.34
C ARG A 22 -9.31 -17.49 12.60
N TYR A 23 -10.32 -17.54 13.46
CA TYR A 23 -11.01 -16.33 13.92
C TYR A 23 -10.02 -15.27 14.47
N SER A 24 -8.97 -15.68 15.18
CA SER A 24 -7.91 -14.77 15.66
C SER A 24 -7.22 -13.99 14.54
N ASP A 25 -7.13 -14.57 13.35
CA ASP A 25 -6.47 -13.94 12.20
C ASP A 25 -7.42 -12.88 11.60
N PHE A 26 -8.73 -13.13 11.60
CA PHE A 26 -9.75 -12.12 11.26
C PHE A 26 -9.79 -10.98 12.28
N ASP A 27 -9.70 -11.30 13.58
CA ASP A 27 -9.64 -10.32 14.66
C ASP A 27 -8.40 -9.41 14.53
N ALA A 28 -7.24 -10.00 14.23
CA ALA A 28 -6.01 -9.25 13.97
C ALA A 28 -6.11 -8.37 12.71
N LEU A 29 -6.70 -8.88 11.62
CA LEU A 29 -6.97 -8.09 10.42
C LEU A 29 -7.90 -6.91 10.76
N HIS A 30 -9.00 -7.16 11.44
CA HIS A 30 -9.97 -6.15 11.82
C HIS A 30 -9.34 -5.02 12.64
N ASN A 31 -8.52 -5.35 13.64
CA ASN A 31 -7.80 -4.36 14.44
C ASN A 31 -6.87 -3.48 13.59
N GLN A 32 -6.25 -4.03 12.54
CA GLN A 32 -5.44 -3.24 11.61
C GLN A 32 -6.29 -2.34 10.70
N LEU A 33 -7.51 -2.76 10.36
CA LEU A 33 -8.42 -1.98 9.50
C LEU A 33 -9.16 -0.88 10.27
N GLN A 34 -9.23 -0.92 11.60
CA GLN A 34 -9.89 0.10 12.42
C GLN A 34 -9.40 1.53 12.17
N VAL A 35 -8.15 1.69 11.73
CA VAL A 35 -7.57 3.00 11.36
C VAL A 35 -8.30 3.67 10.19
N SER A 36 -9.08 2.92 9.41
CA SER A 36 -9.90 3.48 8.32
C SER A 36 -11.14 4.23 8.82
N GLY A 37 -11.55 4.00 10.08
CA GLY A 37 -12.79 4.53 10.64
C GLY A 37 -14.07 3.94 10.03
N GLN A 38 -13.97 2.88 9.22
CA GLN A 38 -15.15 2.19 8.67
C GLN A 38 -15.76 1.23 9.69
N GLU A 39 -17.08 1.22 9.77
CA GLU A 39 -17.84 0.27 10.59
C GLU A 39 -17.86 -1.11 9.91
N LEU A 40 -16.93 -1.98 10.29
CA LEU A 40 -16.83 -3.33 9.75
C LEU A 40 -17.45 -4.36 10.72
N PRO A 41 -18.43 -5.18 10.29
CA PRO A 41 -19.20 -6.05 11.17
C PRO A 41 -18.49 -7.38 11.47
N LEU A 42 -17.42 -7.37 12.26
CA LEU A 42 -16.76 -8.60 12.70
C LEU A 42 -17.66 -9.34 13.73
N PRO A 43 -18.00 -10.64 13.52
CA PRO A 43 -18.84 -11.37 14.46
C PRO A 43 -18.15 -11.51 15.83
N PRO A 44 -18.87 -11.38 16.96
CA PRO A 44 -18.25 -11.32 18.28
C PRO A 44 -17.53 -12.62 18.68
N LYS A 45 -16.54 -12.47 19.58
CA LYS A 45 -15.91 -13.59 20.29
C LYS A 45 -16.96 -14.28 21.16
N LYS A 46 -17.09 -15.60 21.03
CA LYS A 46 -17.97 -16.43 21.86
C LYS A 46 -17.09 -17.26 22.78
N LEU A 47 -17.41 -17.32 24.08
CA LEU A 47 -16.61 -18.03 25.09
C LEU A 47 -17.12 -19.44 25.38
N PHE A 48 -18.38 -19.74 25.06
CA PHE A 48 -19.05 -21.02 25.33
C PHE A 48 -19.66 -21.64 24.06
N ASN A 49 -19.79 -22.96 24.02
CA ASN A 49 -20.39 -23.75 22.93
C ASN A 49 -19.86 -23.40 21.51
N LYS A 50 -18.52 -23.42 21.34
CA LYS A 50 -17.83 -23.06 20.09
C LYS A 50 -17.92 -24.13 18.98
N MET A 51 -18.41 -25.32 19.31
CA MET A 51 -18.39 -26.49 18.42
C MET A 51 -19.76 -26.87 17.89
N SER A 52 -20.83 -26.15 18.25
CA SER A 52 -22.16 -26.43 17.69
C SER A 52 -22.21 -26.09 16.20
N ARG A 53 -22.86 -26.95 15.41
CA ARG A 53 -22.91 -26.80 13.96
C ARG A 53 -23.56 -25.48 13.54
N GLU A 54 -24.59 -25.05 14.26
CA GLU A 54 -25.33 -23.81 14.03
C GLU A 54 -24.43 -22.59 14.23
N PHE A 55 -23.62 -22.59 15.29
CA PHE A 55 -22.69 -21.51 15.57
C PHE A 55 -21.57 -21.43 14.53
N ILE A 56 -21.07 -22.59 14.08
CA ILE A 56 -20.04 -22.66 13.04
C ILE A 56 -20.57 -22.08 11.73
N ALA A 57 -21.78 -22.50 11.33
CA ALA A 57 -22.42 -22.03 10.11
C ALA A 57 -22.73 -20.53 10.16
N GLU A 58 -23.34 -20.05 11.25
CA GLU A 58 -23.65 -18.63 11.44
C GLU A 58 -22.38 -17.77 11.43
N ARG A 59 -21.33 -18.20 12.14
CA ARG A 59 -20.06 -17.47 12.16
C ARG A 59 -19.39 -17.48 10.79
N GLN A 60 -19.40 -18.60 10.06
CA GLN A 60 -18.84 -18.67 8.72
C GLN A 60 -19.53 -17.69 7.78
N GLN A 61 -20.87 -17.61 7.83
CA GLN A 61 -21.64 -16.64 7.05
C GLN A 61 -21.26 -15.20 7.39
N LYS A 62 -21.22 -14.84 8.68
CA LYS A 62 -20.85 -13.48 9.11
C LYS A 62 -19.41 -13.11 8.77
N LEU A 63 -18.49 -14.09 8.78
CA LEU A 63 -17.11 -13.86 8.31
C LEU A 63 -17.04 -13.66 6.79
N GLN A 64 -17.95 -14.24 6.01
CA GLN A 64 -18.08 -13.97 4.58
C GLN A 64 -18.59 -12.56 4.32
N GLU A 65 -19.68 -12.16 4.98
CA GLU A 65 -20.23 -10.80 4.88
C GLU A 65 -19.18 -9.74 5.27
N TYR A 66 -18.38 -10.02 6.31
CA TYR A 66 -17.24 -9.18 6.70
C TYR A 66 -16.19 -9.03 5.58
N LEU A 67 -15.76 -10.13 4.95
CA LEU A 67 -14.78 -10.07 3.87
C LEU A 67 -15.34 -9.40 2.60
N ASP A 68 -16.62 -9.64 2.28
CA ASP A 68 -17.28 -9.03 1.14
C ASP A 68 -17.30 -7.50 1.27
N LEU A 69 -17.60 -6.98 2.47
CA LEU A 69 -17.55 -5.54 2.76
C LEU A 69 -16.13 -4.99 2.72
N VAL A 70 -15.16 -5.70 3.30
CA VAL A 70 -13.74 -5.27 3.24
C VAL A 70 -13.25 -5.20 1.80
N LEU A 71 -13.70 -6.12 0.93
CA LEU A 71 -13.30 -6.17 -0.47
C LEU A 71 -14.07 -5.22 -1.37
N SER A 72 -15.30 -4.82 -1.02
CA SER A 72 -16.04 -3.80 -1.78
C SER A 72 -15.42 -2.42 -1.68
N GLU A 73 -14.63 -2.17 -0.63
CA GLU A 73 -13.97 -0.89 -0.36
C GLU A 73 -12.59 -0.83 -1.03
N PRO A 74 -12.37 0.02 -2.08
CA PRO A 74 -11.15 -0.02 -2.88
C PRO A 74 -9.86 0.26 -2.11
N ILE A 75 -9.92 1.10 -1.08
CA ILE A 75 -8.75 1.43 -0.25
C ILE A 75 -8.40 0.25 0.66
N LEU A 76 -9.41 -0.41 1.24
CA LEU A 76 -9.20 -1.57 2.10
C LEU A 76 -8.74 -2.79 1.32
N SER A 77 -9.36 -3.07 0.16
CA SER A 77 -9.01 -4.20 -0.70
C SER A 77 -7.57 -4.13 -1.23
N GLN A 78 -7.00 -2.92 -1.29
CA GLN A 78 -5.61 -2.65 -1.67
C GLN A 78 -4.66 -2.51 -0.48
N CYS A 79 -5.15 -2.55 0.76
CA CYS A 79 -4.32 -2.52 1.95
C CYS A 79 -3.46 -3.79 2.06
N LEU A 80 -2.20 -3.63 2.46
CA LEU A 80 -1.26 -4.73 2.61
C LEU A 80 -1.76 -5.80 3.60
N ALA A 81 -2.46 -5.39 4.67
CA ALA A 81 -3.04 -6.31 5.65
C ALA A 81 -4.04 -7.28 4.99
N VAL A 82 -4.93 -6.76 4.15
CA VAL A 82 -5.91 -7.56 3.40
C VAL A 82 -5.20 -8.44 2.37
N LYS A 83 -4.22 -7.91 1.62
CA LYS A 83 -3.44 -8.70 0.66
C LYS A 83 -2.69 -9.86 1.34
N ARG A 84 -2.04 -9.63 2.48
CA ARG A 84 -1.38 -10.70 3.28
C ARG A 84 -2.37 -11.69 3.87
N PHE A 85 -3.55 -11.22 4.28
CA PHE A 85 -4.60 -12.10 4.78
C PHE A 85 -5.08 -13.06 3.69
N LEU A 86 -5.25 -12.59 2.46
CA LEU A 86 -5.75 -13.38 1.34
C LEU A 86 -4.67 -14.14 0.55
N ASP A 87 -3.42 -13.68 0.57
CA ASP A 87 -2.32 -14.24 -0.21
C ASP A 87 -0.99 -14.07 0.55
N PRO A 88 -0.79 -14.82 1.64
CA PRO A 88 0.36 -14.61 2.51
C PRO A 88 1.70 -14.87 1.80
N ASN A 89 1.72 -15.77 0.82
CA ASN A 89 2.94 -16.17 0.12
C ASN A 89 3.47 -15.03 -0.75
N ASN A 90 2.60 -14.43 -1.59
CA ASN A 90 3.02 -13.36 -2.52
C ASN A 90 3.19 -11.99 -1.84
N TYR A 91 2.70 -11.81 -0.60
CA TYR A 91 2.78 -10.54 0.14
C TYR A 91 3.60 -10.66 1.44
N SER A 92 4.38 -11.72 1.60
CA SER A 92 5.24 -11.97 2.77
C SER A 92 6.43 -11.00 2.87
N GLN A 93 6.92 -10.51 1.74
CA GLN A 93 8.13 -9.69 1.69
C GLN A 93 8.02 -8.35 2.43
N ASN A 94 9.18 -7.82 2.82
CA ASN A 94 9.32 -6.45 3.31
C ASN A 94 9.50 -5.49 2.12
N PHE A 95 8.42 -4.84 1.71
CA PHE A 95 8.41 -3.95 0.55
C PHE A 95 9.34 -2.73 0.71
N CYS A 96 9.49 -2.21 1.94
CA CYS A 96 10.37 -1.07 2.21
C CYS A 96 11.85 -1.47 2.06
N GLU A 97 12.23 -2.61 2.64
CA GLU A 97 13.59 -3.13 2.54
C GLU A 97 13.96 -3.51 1.10
N ALA A 98 13.05 -4.19 0.37
CA ALA A 98 13.26 -4.50 -1.04
C ALA A 98 13.44 -3.22 -1.87
N ALA A 99 12.60 -2.20 -1.65
CA ALA A 99 12.74 -0.92 -2.32
C ALA A 99 14.07 -0.23 -1.98
N LEU A 100 14.50 -0.26 -0.71
CA LEU A 100 15.77 0.33 -0.28
C LEU A 100 16.96 -0.33 -0.99
N GLN A 101 16.95 -1.66 -1.14
CA GLN A 101 17.97 -2.39 -1.89
C GLN A 101 18.02 -1.94 -3.35
N HIS A 102 16.87 -1.82 -4.02
CA HIS A 102 16.80 -1.37 -5.42
C HIS A 102 17.21 0.08 -5.61
N VAL A 103 16.76 0.98 -4.75
CA VAL A 103 17.17 2.40 -4.76
C VAL A 103 18.67 2.51 -4.54
N SER A 104 19.23 1.76 -3.60
CA SER A 104 20.67 1.73 -3.34
C SER A 104 21.46 1.23 -4.55
N MET A 105 20.96 0.22 -5.26
CA MET A 105 21.56 -0.23 -6.53
C MET A 105 21.54 0.85 -7.59
N LEU A 106 20.42 1.55 -7.74
CA LEU A 106 20.25 2.59 -8.75
C LEU A 106 21.12 3.82 -8.45
N PHE A 107 21.32 4.17 -7.19
CA PHE A 107 22.24 5.23 -6.78
C PHE A 107 23.73 4.87 -6.92
N ARG A 108 24.09 3.62 -7.23
CA ARG A 108 25.48 3.30 -7.64
C ARG A 108 25.82 3.86 -9.02
N SER A 109 24.83 3.93 -9.92
CA SER A 109 24.99 4.57 -11.24
C SER A 109 24.76 6.08 -11.20
N GLU A 110 23.99 6.56 -10.21
CA GLU A 110 23.71 7.98 -9.96
C GLU A 110 24.50 8.45 -8.72
N ASP A 111 25.81 8.62 -8.88
CA ASP A 111 26.80 8.79 -7.79
C ASP A 111 26.60 10.01 -6.88
N HIS A 112 25.69 10.90 -7.26
CA HIS A 112 25.37 12.13 -6.56
C HIS A 112 24.25 12.01 -5.51
N TRP A 113 23.56 10.87 -5.35
CA TRP A 113 22.50 10.73 -4.33
C TRP A 113 22.84 9.74 -3.22
N GLU A 114 22.34 10.01 -2.02
CA GLU A 114 22.29 9.06 -0.92
C GLU A 114 20.92 9.07 -0.23
N VAL A 115 20.51 7.91 0.29
CA VAL A 115 19.30 7.78 1.10
C VAL A 115 19.58 8.25 2.53
N VAL A 116 18.68 9.07 3.06
CA VAL A 116 18.73 9.60 4.43
C VAL A 116 17.84 8.75 5.34
N ASP A 117 16.53 8.75 5.10
CA ASP A 117 15.55 8.05 5.95
C ASP A 117 14.40 7.45 5.11
N PRO A 118 13.85 6.28 5.49
CA PRO A 118 12.60 5.79 4.92
C PRO A 118 11.38 6.60 5.43
N LEU A 119 10.34 6.69 4.60
CA LEU A 119 9.08 7.35 4.94
C LEU A 119 7.89 6.36 4.81
N PRO A 120 7.76 5.40 5.74
CA PRO A 120 6.79 4.30 5.61
C PRO A 120 5.33 4.73 5.77
N ASP A 121 5.08 5.87 6.40
CA ASP A 121 3.73 6.38 6.67
C ASP A 121 3.15 7.21 5.51
N ILE A 122 3.87 7.33 4.39
CA ILE A 122 3.42 8.10 3.22
C ILE A 122 2.73 7.19 2.20
N GLY A 123 1.53 7.62 1.81
CA GLY A 123 0.77 6.99 0.73
C GLY A 123 0.03 5.72 1.14
N TRP A 124 -0.79 5.22 0.23
CA TRP A 124 -1.67 4.07 0.47
C TRP A 124 -1.27 2.82 -0.33
N ARG A 125 -0.34 2.97 -1.29
CA ARG A 125 0.11 1.89 -2.17
C ARG A 125 1.37 1.25 -1.58
N PHE A 126 1.24 0.07 -0.98
CA PHE A 126 2.37 -0.63 -0.34
C PHE A 126 3.54 -0.98 -1.28
N ARG A 127 3.35 -1.00 -2.61
CA ARG A 127 4.48 -1.17 -3.57
C ARG A 127 5.20 0.13 -3.87
N LYS A 128 4.55 1.28 -3.69
CA LYS A 128 5.17 2.59 -3.89
C LYS A 128 5.79 3.01 -2.57
N GLN A 129 7.11 3.09 -2.55
CA GLN A 129 7.88 3.38 -1.34
C GLN A 129 8.49 4.78 -1.43
N TYR A 130 8.68 5.42 -0.28
CA TYR A 130 9.13 6.80 -0.18
C TYR A 130 10.35 6.88 0.73
N PHE A 131 11.33 7.69 0.32
CA PHE A 131 12.56 7.90 1.07
C PHE A 131 12.94 9.37 1.02
N MET A 132 13.53 9.88 2.10
CA MET A 132 14.30 11.12 2.06
C MET A 132 15.65 10.83 1.42
N VAL A 133 16.07 11.67 0.50
CA VAL A 133 17.36 11.58 -0.19
C VAL A 133 18.03 12.94 -0.23
N ARG A 134 19.36 12.97 -0.35
CA ARG A 134 20.12 14.22 -0.52
C ARG A 134 21.32 14.00 -1.41
N ARG A 135 22.00 15.08 -1.77
CA ARG A 135 23.27 15.00 -2.48
C ARG A 135 24.34 14.34 -1.61
N LYS A 136 25.01 13.35 -2.18
CA LYS A 136 26.05 12.59 -1.48
C LYS A 136 27.17 13.52 -1.03
N GLY A 137 27.53 13.45 0.25
CA GLY A 137 28.60 14.25 0.85
C GLY A 137 28.23 15.70 1.18
N ASP A 138 27.01 16.16 0.88
CA ASP A 138 26.53 17.48 1.29
C ASP A 138 25.56 17.37 2.47
N LEU A 139 26.11 17.46 3.69
CA LEU A 139 25.31 17.41 4.92
C LEU A 139 24.36 18.61 5.08
N LYS A 140 24.57 19.69 4.32
CA LYS A 140 23.73 20.89 4.34
C LYS A 140 22.68 20.90 3.23
N ASP A 141 22.76 19.97 2.27
CA ASP A 141 21.76 19.83 1.22
C ASP A 141 20.40 19.51 1.84
N LYS A 142 19.38 20.26 1.44
CA LYS A 142 18.02 20.04 1.92
C LYS A 142 17.54 18.68 1.41
N PRO A 143 16.98 17.84 2.29
CA PRO A 143 16.56 16.53 1.87
C PRO A 143 15.33 16.65 0.95
N ARG A 144 15.27 15.76 -0.03
CA ARG A 144 14.30 15.68 -1.12
C ARG A 144 13.52 14.39 -1.01
N LEU A 145 12.34 14.36 -1.62
CA LEU A 145 11.48 13.17 -1.62
C LEU A 145 11.83 12.28 -2.82
N LEU A 146 12.27 11.06 -2.55
CA LEU A 146 12.34 9.98 -3.53
C LEU A 146 11.06 9.14 -3.49
N MET A 147 10.54 8.81 -4.68
CA MET A 147 9.43 7.90 -4.89
C MET A 147 9.92 6.70 -5.70
N TRP A 148 9.87 5.51 -5.11
CA TRP A 148 10.19 4.24 -5.77
C TRP A 148 8.93 3.50 -6.19
N VAL A 149 8.90 2.99 -7.43
CA VAL A 149 7.82 2.14 -7.94
C VAL A 149 8.44 0.95 -8.70
N PRO A 150 8.20 -0.31 -8.29
CA PRO A 150 8.64 -1.46 -9.04
C PRO A 150 7.89 -1.59 -10.38
N LEU A 151 8.53 -2.18 -11.39
CA LEU A 151 7.85 -2.49 -12.65
C LEU A 151 6.77 -3.55 -12.41
N GLY A 152 5.54 -3.27 -12.84
CA GLY A 152 4.40 -4.17 -12.69
C GLY A 152 4.32 -5.23 -13.79
N PRO A 153 3.43 -6.22 -13.64
CA PRO A 153 3.21 -7.25 -14.67
C PRO A 153 2.71 -6.68 -16.00
N ASP A 154 2.00 -5.54 -15.95
CA ASP A 154 1.49 -4.83 -17.13
C ASP A 154 2.53 -3.89 -17.77
N PHE A 155 3.82 -4.06 -17.47
CA PHE A 155 4.88 -3.27 -18.06
C PHE A 155 5.23 -3.78 -19.46
N TYR A 156 5.00 -2.94 -20.48
CA TYR A 156 5.20 -3.28 -21.90
C TYR A 156 6.24 -2.40 -22.61
N LEU A 157 6.76 -1.36 -21.96
CA LEU A 157 7.80 -0.50 -22.53
C LEU A 157 9.18 -1.13 -22.34
N THR A 158 10.17 -0.77 -23.16
CA THR A 158 11.56 -1.12 -22.81
C THR A 158 12.07 -0.20 -21.70
N VAL A 159 13.07 -0.64 -20.93
CA VAL A 159 13.74 0.21 -19.92
C VAL A 159 14.30 1.49 -20.56
N LYS A 160 14.78 1.41 -21.80
CA LYS A 160 15.29 2.56 -22.56
C LYS A 160 14.19 3.58 -22.87
N ASP A 161 13.05 3.13 -23.37
CA ASP A 161 11.92 4.00 -23.68
C ASP A 161 11.35 4.65 -22.42
N LEU A 162 11.24 3.87 -21.33
CA LEU A 162 10.81 4.39 -20.05
C LEU A 162 11.82 5.42 -19.51
N GLN A 163 13.13 5.18 -19.65
CA GLN A 163 14.15 6.15 -19.25
C GLN A 163 14.06 7.46 -20.04
N VAL A 164 13.73 7.40 -21.34
CA VAL A 164 13.45 8.59 -22.16
C VAL A 164 12.19 9.30 -21.67
N ALA A 165 11.11 8.58 -21.42
CA ALA A 165 9.86 9.15 -20.91
C ALA A 165 10.06 9.83 -19.54
N LEU A 166 10.81 9.22 -18.62
CA LEU A 166 11.15 9.80 -17.33
C LEU A 166 11.99 11.08 -17.49
N LYS A 167 12.93 11.11 -18.44
CA LYS A 167 13.70 12.33 -18.75
C LYS A 167 12.79 13.46 -19.28
N LEU A 168 11.81 13.14 -20.12
CA LEU A 168 10.82 14.12 -20.57
C LEU A 168 9.97 14.64 -19.40
N LEU A 169 9.56 13.76 -18.48
CA LEU A 169 8.83 14.18 -17.26
C LEU A 169 9.66 15.12 -16.39
N THR A 170 10.97 14.90 -16.26
CA THR A 170 11.86 15.84 -15.53
C THR A 170 12.02 17.20 -16.19
N ALA A 171 11.73 17.32 -17.49
CA ALA A 171 11.81 18.57 -18.22
C ALA A 171 10.51 19.40 -18.15
N ILE A 172 9.42 18.87 -17.59
CA ILE A 172 8.15 19.58 -17.49
C ILE A 172 8.29 20.77 -16.52
N GLN A 173 7.96 21.95 -17.01
CA GLN A 173 7.84 23.17 -16.22
C GLN A 173 6.40 23.65 -16.27
N HIS A 174 5.72 23.68 -15.13
CA HIS A 174 4.34 24.15 -15.04
C HIS A 174 4.09 24.81 -13.68
N PRO A 175 3.35 25.93 -13.60
CA PRO A 175 3.17 26.69 -12.34
C PRO A 175 2.58 25.86 -11.18
N ASN A 176 1.75 24.88 -11.51
CA ASN A 176 1.03 24.04 -10.53
C ASN A 176 1.56 22.60 -10.44
N VAL A 177 2.70 22.28 -11.08
CA VAL A 177 3.30 20.95 -11.00
C VAL A 177 4.69 21.09 -10.40
N LEU A 178 4.92 20.41 -9.28
CA LEU A 178 6.24 20.41 -8.65
C LEU A 178 7.26 19.72 -9.58
N PRO A 179 8.38 20.37 -9.91
CA PRO A 179 9.35 19.82 -10.85
C PRO A 179 10.08 18.61 -10.23
N LEU A 180 10.41 17.65 -11.10
CA LEU A 180 11.22 16.49 -10.73
C LEU A 180 12.70 16.83 -10.93
N CYS A 181 13.52 16.56 -9.91
CA CYS A 181 14.98 16.71 -9.97
C CYS A 181 15.67 15.52 -10.64
N LEU A 182 15.06 14.32 -10.57
CA LEU A 182 15.59 13.09 -11.14
C LEU A 182 14.45 12.18 -11.59
N GLY A 183 14.65 11.51 -12.73
CA GLY A 183 13.82 10.40 -13.19
C GLY A 183 14.71 9.31 -13.78
N CYS A 184 14.73 8.15 -13.13
CA CYS A 184 15.65 7.07 -13.43
C CYS A 184 14.93 5.72 -13.32
N VAL A 185 15.36 4.76 -14.12
CA VAL A 185 14.76 3.42 -14.16
C VAL A 185 15.83 2.35 -14.38
N ASN A 186 15.63 1.20 -13.77
CA ASN A 186 16.36 -0.03 -14.06
C ASN A 186 15.38 -1.18 -14.29
N GLU A 187 15.90 -2.39 -14.44
CA GLU A 187 15.10 -3.61 -14.67
C GLU A 187 14.13 -3.94 -13.53
N SER A 188 14.32 -3.37 -12.34
CA SER A 188 13.48 -3.62 -11.17
C SER A 188 12.39 -2.58 -10.95
N GLY A 189 12.60 -1.33 -11.38
CA GLY A 189 11.69 -0.24 -11.07
C GLY A 189 12.21 1.14 -11.45
N ALA A 190 11.39 2.14 -11.16
CA ALA A 190 11.69 3.54 -11.39
C ALA A 190 11.79 4.32 -10.07
N ALA A 191 12.72 5.26 -10.03
CA ALA A 191 12.87 6.25 -8.98
C ALA A 191 12.68 7.66 -9.55
N LEU A 192 11.90 8.46 -8.83
CA LEU A 192 11.68 9.87 -9.10
C LEU A 192 12.08 10.67 -7.86
N VAL A 193 12.81 11.77 -8.05
CA VAL A 193 13.18 12.68 -6.95
C VAL A 193 12.57 14.05 -7.20
N GLN A 194 12.01 14.65 -6.15
CA GLN A 194 11.47 16.01 -6.17
C GLN A 194 11.75 16.73 -4.85
N GLU A 195 11.51 18.03 -4.80
CA GLU A 195 11.56 18.77 -3.53
C GLU A 195 10.60 18.17 -2.50
N PHE A 196 11.03 18.14 -1.24
CA PHE A 196 10.15 17.73 -0.15
C PHE A 196 9.33 18.93 0.33
N CYS A 197 8.01 18.78 0.40
CA CYS A 197 7.09 19.79 0.92
C CYS A 197 6.66 19.41 2.35
N PRO A 198 7.19 20.06 3.41
CA PRO A 198 6.85 19.68 4.79
C PRO A 198 5.39 19.91 5.15
N GLN A 199 4.72 20.85 4.46
CA GLN A 199 3.29 21.14 4.62
C GLN A 199 2.39 20.04 4.03
N GLY A 200 2.97 19.06 3.33
CA GLY A 200 2.23 18.04 2.61
C GLY A 200 1.72 18.52 1.25
N SER A 201 0.90 17.68 0.64
CA SER A 201 0.19 17.98 -0.60
C SER A 201 -1.11 18.75 -0.34
N LEU A 202 -1.69 19.32 -1.40
CA LEU A 202 -3.04 19.91 -1.33
C LEU A 202 -4.08 18.93 -0.75
N ARG A 203 -3.94 17.64 -1.02
CA ARG A 203 -4.82 16.62 -0.45
C ARG A 203 -4.68 16.53 1.06
N ASP A 204 -3.45 16.62 1.58
CA ASP A 204 -3.18 16.57 3.01
C ASP A 204 -3.82 17.78 3.71
N GLU A 205 -3.71 18.97 3.12
CA GLU A 205 -4.36 20.18 3.62
C GLU A 205 -5.90 20.07 3.61
N LEU A 206 -6.50 19.64 2.50
CA LEU A 206 -7.94 19.43 2.38
C LEU A 206 -8.47 18.38 3.37
N CYS A 207 -7.68 17.34 3.64
CA CYS A 207 -8.01 16.30 4.60
C CYS A 207 -7.60 16.65 6.05
N GLN A 208 -6.99 17.81 6.28
CA GLN A 208 -6.45 18.24 7.58
C GLN A 208 -5.49 17.21 8.20
N VAL A 209 -4.63 16.63 7.36
CA VAL A 209 -3.61 15.64 7.72
C VAL A 209 -2.25 16.31 7.72
N THR A 210 -1.43 15.98 8.73
CA THR A 210 -0.03 16.42 8.81
C THR A 210 0.89 15.23 8.62
N LEU A 211 1.92 15.41 7.79
CA LEU A 211 2.97 14.41 7.64
C LEU A 211 3.69 14.20 8.97
N ARG A 212 3.77 12.94 9.41
CA ARG A 212 4.63 12.56 10.53
C ARG A 212 6.06 12.43 10.01
N TYR A 213 6.78 13.53 9.96
CA TYR A 213 8.22 13.52 9.72
C TYR A 213 8.94 13.82 11.03
N ILE A 214 9.60 12.82 11.61
CA ILE A 214 10.43 12.99 12.80
C ILE A 214 11.84 13.30 12.32
N SER A 215 12.21 14.57 12.26
CA SER A 215 13.61 14.96 12.07
C SER A 215 14.37 14.74 13.37
N GLY A 216 15.13 13.64 13.47
CA GLY A 216 16.12 13.41 14.52
C GLY A 216 15.56 13.25 15.94
N THR A 217 15.71 12.04 16.50
CA THR A 217 15.65 11.74 17.95
C THR A 217 14.61 12.49 18.78
N GLU A 218 13.40 11.94 18.88
CA GLU A 218 12.66 11.87 20.14
C GLU A 218 11.52 10.86 20.03
N TYR A 219 11.55 9.84 20.90
CA TYR A 219 10.45 8.92 21.11
C TYR A 219 9.31 9.67 21.82
N GLY A 220 8.14 9.77 21.19
CA GLY A 220 6.91 10.30 21.77
C GLY A 220 6.27 11.30 20.80
N SER A 221 4.99 11.24 20.44
CA SER A 221 3.83 10.81 21.20
C SER A 221 2.74 10.30 20.26
N SER A 222 1.97 9.32 20.74
CA SER A 222 0.80 8.70 20.13
C SER A 222 -0.33 9.71 19.88
N GLY A 223 -0.24 10.53 18.84
CA GLY A 223 -1.34 11.37 18.38
C GLY A 223 -2.23 10.57 17.43
N CYS A 224 -3.36 10.07 17.91
CA CYS A 224 -4.38 9.36 17.11
C CYS A 224 -4.57 10.02 15.73
N LEU A 225 -4.36 9.26 14.64
CA LEU A 225 -4.69 9.72 13.30
C LEU A 225 -6.18 10.12 13.33
N LYS A 226 -6.47 11.40 13.04
CA LYS A 226 -7.83 11.75 12.63
C LYS A 226 -8.08 10.97 11.34
N VAL A 227 -9.05 10.09 11.41
CA VAL A 227 -9.59 9.28 10.33
C VAL A 227 -9.61 10.12 9.06
N LEU A 228 -8.96 9.63 7.99
CA LEU A 228 -9.22 10.13 6.65
C LEU A 228 -10.73 9.95 6.41
N ARG A 229 -11.52 11.00 6.59
CA ARG A 229 -12.81 11.07 5.91
C ARG A 229 -12.46 11.07 4.44
N VAL A 230 -12.67 9.93 3.81
CA VAL A 230 -12.44 9.74 2.38
C VAL A 230 -13.35 10.73 1.66
N VAL A 231 -12.78 11.85 1.22
CA VAL A 231 -13.42 12.68 0.21
C VAL A 231 -13.35 11.84 -1.07
N HIS A 232 -14.49 11.29 -1.48
CA HIS A 232 -14.66 10.70 -2.79
C HIS A 232 -14.41 11.80 -3.84
N VAL A 233 -13.19 11.90 -4.34
CA VAL A 233 -12.93 12.61 -5.59
C VAL A 233 -13.13 11.59 -6.70
N THR A 234 -14.37 11.44 -7.16
CA THR A 234 -14.66 10.70 -8.39
C THR A 234 -14.13 11.53 -9.56
N CYS A 235 -12.89 11.27 -9.98
CA CYS A 235 -12.47 11.65 -11.32
C CYS A 235 -13.16 10.69 -12.29
N GLY A 236 -14.16 11.19 -13.00
CA GLY A 236 -14.90 10.44 -14.01
C GLY A 236 -13.96 9.97 -15.11
N SER A 237 -13.68 8.67 -15.12
CA SER A 237 -13.37 7.91 -16.33
C SER A 237 -13.66 6.45 -16.02
N GLU A 238 -14.62 5.88 -16.74
CA GLU A 238 -14.91 4.45 -16.77
C GLU A 238 -13.68 3.69 -17.27
N THR A 239 -12.79 3.33 -16.36
CA THR A 239 -11.89 2.20 -16.54
C THR A 239 -12.08 1.31 -15.33
N LYS A 240 -12.93 0.29 -15.49
CA LYS A 240 -13.08 -0.80 -14.53
C LYS A 240 -11.67 -1.32 -14.19
N PRO A 241 -11.24 -1.35 -12.93
CA PRO A 241 -10.03 -2.07 -12.56
C PRO A 241 -10.24 -3.54 -12.91
N LEU A 242 -9.52 -4.02 -13.91
CA LEU A 242 -9.54 -5.43 -14.29
C LEU A 242 -8.64 -6.25 -13.36
N GLU A 243 -8.72 -6.07 -12.03
CA GLU A 243 -7.97 -6.89 -11.05
C GLU A 243 -8.67 -7.00 -9.69
N ASP A 244 -10.00 -6.92 -9.67
CA ASP A 244 -10.74 -7.15 -8.43
C ASP A 244 -10.98 -8.66 -8.24
N CYS A 245 -10.59 -9.18 -7.06
CA CYS A 245 -10.89 -10.55 -6.65
C CYS A 245 -12.41 -10.73 -6.64
N LYS A 246 -12.95 -11.41 -7.64
CA LYS A 246 -14.37 -11.78 -7.69
C LYS A 246 -14.49 -13.23 -7.26
N SER A 247 -15.24 -13.43 -6.19
CA SER A 247 -15.49 -14.71 -5.51
C SER A 247 -14.46 -15.07 -4.44
N LEU A 248 -14.72 -14.63 -3.21
CA LEU A 248 -14.25 -15.33 -2.02
C LEU A 248 -15.32 -16.35 -1.63
N LEU A 249 -14.94 -17.60 -1.42
CA LEU A 249 -15.86 -18.61 -0.87
C LEU A 249 -15.24 -19.25 0.36
N LEU A 250 -15.71 -18.84 1.54
CA LEU A 250 -15.33 -19.46 2.80
C LEU A 250 -15.95 -20.85 2.92
N LYS A 251 -15.11 -21.87 3.18
CA LYS A 251 -15.52 -23.24 3.54
C LYS A 251 -14.91 -23.61 4.89
N CYS A 252 -15.71 -24.02 5.86
CA CYS A 252 -15.17 -24.61 7.09
C CYS A 252 -14.67 -26.05 6.81
N THR A 253 -13.56 -26.44 7.44
CA THR A 253 -13.15 -27.84 7.62
C THR A 253 -13.22 -28.20 9.09
#